data_AF-A0A5P9F1D9-F1
#
_entry.id   AF-A0A5P9F1D9-F1
#
_cell.length_a   1.000
_cell.length_b   1.000
_cell.length_c   1.000
_cell.angle_alpha   90.00
_cell.angle_beta   90.00
_cell.angle_gamma   90.00
#
_symmetry.space_group_name_H-M   'P 1'
#
loop_
_entity.id
_entity.type
_entity.pdbx_description
1 polymer ?
#
loop_
_entity_poly.entity_id
_entity_poly.type
_entity_poly.pdbx_seq_one_letter_code
_entity_poly.pdbx_strand_id
1 'polypeptide(L)'
;MKLILKLFAFTVLIYPLLTSAELAENSLEPKEEVDFAKDYLNRFLQGDFDYVKSLIDPVISDELSPELLERMLGYVPEGKLLSTELIGSEVKATSSTWTGNFVFEYHFEGGWALANAAIKRAGGKTTIIGLNVYRTSASQKELNRFSLFGKLPLHYLVLATTFLVPIFILVTLVICIKTPIQQRKWLWILFILFSVGAIKLNWTTGAYQIKLLSFHLFGGGAVSASEHAPLILTAGFPLGAIVFWFKRRSLIGQIKKIEEKHTEVKEADTSI
;
A
#
# COMPACT_ATOMS: atom_id res chain seq x y z
N MET A 1 -10.52 -20.21 -27.00
CA MET A 1 -11.30 -19.00 -26.60
C MET A 1 -12.13 -19.22 -25.34
N LYS A 2 -12.96 -20.28 -25.26
CA LYS A 2 -13.76 -20.61 -24.05
C LYS A 2 -12.92 -20.84 -22.78
N LEU A 3 -11.71 -21.41 -22.89
CA LEU A 3 -10.82 -21.64 -21.74
C LEU A 3 -10.21 -20.34 -21.17
N ILE A 4 -9.88 -19.37 -22.04
CA ILE A 4 -9.30 -18.07 -21.64
C ILE A 4 -10.38 -17.19 -21.00
N LEU A 5 -11.61 -17.24 -21.51
CA LEU A 5 -12.76 -16.55 -20.88
C LEU A 5 -13.07 -17.16 -19.49
N LYS A 6 -12.96 -18.49 -19.35
CA LYS A 6 -13.08 -19.18 -18.06
C LYS A 6 -11.94 -18.82 -17.10
N LEU A 7 -10.69 -18.73 -17.58
CA LEU A 7 -9.56 -18.28 -16.77
C LEU A 7 -9.68 -16.80 -16.36
N PHE A 8 -10.20 -15.94 -17.23
CA PHE A 8 -10.43 -14.52 -16.92
C PHE A 8 -11.56 -14.35 -15.88
N ALA A 9 -12.65 -15.11 -16.03
CA ALA A 9 -13.71 -15.19 -15.02
C ALA A 9 -13.18 -15.77 -13.69
N PHE A 10 -12.28 -16.76 -13.74
CA PHE A 10 -11.64 -17.35 -12.56
C PHE A 10 -10.69 -16.36 -11.87
N THR A 11 -9.94 -15.53 -12.60
CA THR A 11 -9.10 -14.48 -12.01
C THR A 11 -9.90 -13.32 -11.41
N VAL A 12 -11.06 -12.98 -11.98
CA VAL A 12 -11.98 -11.97 -11.40
C VAL A 12 -12.69 -12.52 -10.16
N LEU A 13 -12.99 -13.83 -10.10
CA LEU A 13 -13.54 -14.49 -8.91
C LEU A 13 -12.49 -14.77 -7.80
N ILE A 14 -11.21 -14.92 -8.16
CA ILE A 14 -10.12 -15.12 -7.19
C ILE A 14 -9.60 -13.79 -6.65
N TYR A 15 -9.82 -12.67 -7.33
CA TYR A 15 -9.42 -11.36 -6.83
C TYR A 15 -10.01 -11.02 -5.44
N PRO A 16 -11.30 -11.29 -5.15
CA PRO A 16 -11.81 -11.18 -3.79
C PRO A 16 -11.36 -12.31 -2.85
N LEU A 17 -10.96 -13.48 -3.38
CA LEU A 17 -10.54 -14.64 -2.57
C LEU A 17 -9.09 -14.56 -2.07
N LEU A 18 -8.20 -13.91 -2.84
CA LEU A 18 -6.81 -13.62 -2.44
C LEU A 18 -6.68 -12.36 -1.58
N THR A 19 -7.70 -11.48 -1.57
CA THR A 19 -7.78 -10.37 -0.61
C THR A 19 -8.42 -10.77 0.71
N SER A 20 -9.08 -11.94 0.78
CA SER A 20 -9.67 -12.47 2.02
C SER A 20 -8.88 -13.60 2.67
N ALA A 21 -7.73 -14.01 2.13
CA ALA A 21 -6.90 -15.06 2.72
C ALA A 21 -6.08 -14.60 3.95
N GLU A 22 -6.17 -13.31 4.32
CA GLU A 22 -5.75 -12.76 5.62
C GLU A 22 -6.97 -12.37 6.51
N LEU A 23 -8.20 -12.71 6.11
CA LEU A 23 -9.42 -12.39 6.87
C LEU A 23 -9.94 -13.55 7.73
N ALA A 24 -9.03 -14.40 8.22
CA ALA A 24 -9.39 -15.49 9.12
C ALA A 24 -8.29 -15.81 10.16
N GLU A 25 -7.72 -14.79 10.80
CA GLU A 25 -7.15 -14.94 12.14
C GLU A 25 -7.12 -13.57 12.84
N ASN A 26 -8.09 -13.34 13.74
CA ASN A 26 -8.28 -12.15 14.58
C ASN A 26 -8.95 -10.95 13.88
N SER A 27 -10.19 -11.14 13.42
CA SER A 27 -11.15 -10.04 13.46
C SER A 27 -11.40 -9.66 14.92
N LEU A 28 -10.60 -8.77 15.49
CA LEU A 28 -10.84 -8.01 16.73
C LEU A 28 -9.61 -7.12 16.87
N GLU A 29 -9.79 -5.80 16.80
CA GLU A 29 -8.79 -4.88 17.36
C GLU A 29 -8.34 -5.44 18.72
N PRO A 30 -7.03 -5.53 19.02
CA PRO A 30 -6.53 -6.10 20.26
C PRO A 30 -6.89 -5.17 21.41
N LYS A 31 -8.16 -5.23 21.86
CA LYS A 31 -8.79 -4.23 22.72
C LYS A 31 -8.02 -4.03 24.02
N GLU A 32 -7.54 -5.12 24.61
CA GLU A 32 -6.73 -5.06 25.84
C GLU A 32 -5.44 -4.27 25.62
N GLU A 33 -4.74 -4.50 24.51
CA GLU A 33 -3.50 -3.80 24.17
C GLU A 33 -3.74 -2.35 23.74
N VAL A 34 -4.86 -2.08 23.04
CA VAL A 34 -5.31 -0.73 22.70
C VAL A 34 -5.64 0.06 23.97
N ASP A 35 -6.39 -0.53 24.89
CA ASP A 35 -6.77 0.10 26.16
C ASP A 35 -5.55 0.32 27.04
N PHE A 36 -4.61 -0.63 27.09
CA PHE A 36 -3.32 -0.48 27.76
C PHE A 36 -2.49 0.66 27.15
N ALA A 37 -2.37 0.73 25.82
CA ALA A 37 -1.69 1.81 25.12
C ALA A 37 -2.33 3.18 25.43
N LYS A 38 -3.66 3.23 25.42
CA LYS A 38 -4.44 4.44 25.70
C LYS A 38 -4.26 4.91 27.14
N ASP A 39 -4.33 4.01 28.12
CA ASP A 39 -4.07 4.34 29.52
C ASP A 39 -2.63 4.85 29.71
N TYR A 40 -1.63 4.16 29.13
CA TYR A 40 -0.24 4.58 29.17
C TYR A 40 -0.04 6.01 28.63
N LEU A 41 -0.63 6.31 27.47
CA LEU A 41 -0.57 7.64 26.89
C LEU A 41 -1.32 8.67 27.73
N ASN A 42 -2.49 8.36 28.27
CA ASN A 42 -3.23 9.26 29.15
C ASN A 42 -2.43 9.61 30.41
N ARG A 43 -1.70 8.64 30.99
CA ARG A 43 -0.81 8.85 32.14
C ARG A 43 0.35 9.76 31.79
N PHE A 44 0.95 9.56 30.61
CA PHE A 44 1.94 10.49 30.07
C PHE A 44 1.39 11.91 29.92
N LEU A 45 0.20 12.07 29.33
CA LEU A 45 -0.46 13.38 29.15
C LEU A 45 -0.82 14.07 30.49
N GLN A 46 -0.96 13.31 31.57
CA GLN A 46 -1.19 13.81 32.92
C GLN A 46 0.11 14.15 33.68
N GLY A 47 1.29 13.89 33.08
CA GLY A 47 2.58 14.10 33.73
C GLY A 47 2.99 13.01 34.72
N ASP A 48 2.33 11.84 34.71
CA ASP A 48 2.65 10.70 35.58
C ASP A 48 3.88 9.94 35.05
N PHE A 49 5.03 10.60 35.09
CA PHE A 49 6.27 10.07 34.51
C PHE A 49 6.83 8.86 35.27
N ASP A 50 6.49 8.71 36.54
CA ASP A 50 6.86 7.54 37.33
C ASP A 50 6.15 6.28 36.79
N TYR A 51 4.85 6.36 36.53
CA TYR A 51 4.11 5.27 35.88
C TYR A 51 4.66 4.99 34.47
N VAL A 52 4.85 6.04 33.68
CA VAL A 52 5.36 5.94 32.30
C VAL A 52 6.70 5.22 32.27
N LYS A 53 7.64 5.55 33.18
CA LYS A 53 8.95 4.90 33.27
C LYS A 53 8.88 3.47 33.77
N SER A 54 7.95 3.15 34.68
CA SER A 54 7.83 1.81 35.25
C SER A 54 7.50 0.71 34.22
N LEU A 55 6.86 1.09 33.10
CA LEU A 55 6.41 0.17 32.05
C LEU A 55 7.32 0.14 30.81
N ILE A 56 8.34 1.00 30.76
CA ILE A 56 9.28 1.05 29.65
C ILE A 56 10.19 -0.19 29.64
N ASP A 57 10.50 -0.67 28.45
CA ASP A 57 11.46 -1.74 28.26
C ASP A 57 12.87 -1.28 28.69
N PRO A 58 13.60 -2.05 29.51
CA PRO A 58 14.93 -1.68 29.99
C PRO A 58 15.93 -1.34 28.87
N VAL A 59 15.69 -1.80 27.64
CA VAL A 59 16.54 -1.48 26.49
C VAL A 59 16.51 0.02 26.15
N ILE A 60 15.37 0.70 26.36
CA ILE A 60 15.19 2.11 26.00
C ILE A 60 14.96 3.02 27.23
N SER A 61 15.01 2.47 28.45
CA SER A 61 14.75 3.24 29.66
C SER A 61 15.73 4.39 29.85
N ASP A 62 16.99 4.19 29.45
CA ASP A 62 18.05 5.18 29.60
C ASP A 62 17.91 6.34 28.58
N GLU A 63 17.17 6.13 27.50
CA GLU A 63 16.88 7.17 26.50
C GLU A 63 15.75 8.11 26.94
N LEU A 64 14.87 7.69 27.86
CA LEU A 64 13.76 8.49 28.37
C LEU A 64 14.13 9.26 29.65
N SER A 65 14.92 10.31 29.49
CA SER A 65 15.20 11.25 30.57
C SER A 65 13.92 12.02 30.99
N PRO A 66 13.82 12.48 32.26
CA PRO A 66 12.72 13.35 32.68
C PRO A 66 12.54 14.59 31.77
N GLU A 67 13.64 15.19 31.35
CA GLU A 67 13.64 16.40 30.51
C GLU A 67 13.09 16.10 29.10
N LEU A 68 13.37 14.91 28.56
CA LEU A 68 12.79 14.48 27.30
C LEU A 68 11.28 14.30 27.43
N LEU A 69 10.81 13.67 28.52
CA LEU A 69 9.38 13.48 28.78
C LEU A 69 8.65 14.83 28.93
N GLU A 70 9.23 15.78 29.67
CA GLU A 70 8.70 17.15 29.77
C GLU A 70 8.66 17.85 28.41
N ARG A 71 9.72 17.72 27.61
CA ARG A 71 9.77 18.28 26.27
C ARG A 71 8.71 17.68 25.35
N MET A 72 8.48 16.38 25.46
CA MET A 72 7.43 15.68 24.71
C MET A 72 6.04 16.14 25.15
N LEU A 73 5.84 16.34 26.45
CA LEU A 73 4.58 16.87 27.00
C LEU A 73 4.32 18.29 26.50
N GLY A 74 5.37 19.07 26.26
CA GLY A 74 5.27 20.40 25.63
C GLY A 74 4.72 20.42 24.20
N TYR A 75 4.63 19.28 23.50
CA TYR A 75 3.93 19.19 22.21
C TYR A 75 2.41 19.03 22.36
N VAL A 76 1.92 18.73 23.56
CA VAL A 76 0.49 18.59 23.83
C VAL A 76 -0.15 19.98 23.86
N PRO A 77 -1.20 20.23 23.06
CA PRO A 77 -1.91 21.50 23.09
C PRO A 77 -2.54 21.76 24.47
N GLU A 78 -2.58 23.04 24.83
CA GLU A 78 -3.24 23.49 26.07
C GLU A 78 -4.77 23.33 25.99
N GLY A 79 -5.42 23.35 27.16
CA GLY A 79 -6.87 23.33 27.30
C GLY A 79 -7.43 21.94 27.57
N LYS A 80 -8.76 21.82 27.60
CA LYS A 80 -9.42 20.56 27.92
C LYS A 80 -9.33 19.58 26.75
N LEU A 81 -9.16 18.29 27.07
CA LEU A 81 -9.29 17.21 26.11
C LEU A 81 -10.77 17.07 25.70
N LEU A 82 -11.04 17.21 24.40
CA LEU A 82 -12.37 17.13 23.80
C LEU A 82 -12.67 15.74 23.27
N SER A 83 -11.69 15.08 22.63
CA SER A 83 -11.86 13.73 22.11
C SER A 83 -10.53 12.99 21.93
N THR A 84 -10.59 11.66 21.97
CA THR A 84 -9.48 10.76 21.63
C THR A 84 -9.97 9.68 20.69
N GLU A 85 -9.25 9.46 19.58
CA GLU A 85 -9.59 8.47 18.57
C GLU A 85 -8.37 7.58 18.26
N LEU A 86 -8.58 6.27 18.09
CA LEU A 86 -7.54 5.36 17.59
C LEU A 86 -7.49 5.49 16.06
N ILE A 87 -6.39 5.98 15.52
CA ILE A 87 -6.25 6.25 14.07
C ILE A 87 -5.28 5.30 13.37
N GLY A 88 -4.53 4.49 14.13
CA GLY A 88 -3.60 3.50 13.60
C GLY A 88 -3.38 2.35 14.57
N SER A 89 -3.37 1.13 14.04
CA SER A 89 -3.09 -0.10 14.78
C SER A 89 -2.30 -1.05 13.86
N GLU A 90 -1.01 -1.19 14.12
CA GLU A 90 -0.15 -2.15 13.42
C GLU A 90 0.31 -3.21 14.41
N VAL A 91 0.03 -4.48 14.12
CA VAL A 91 0.38 -5.61 14.97
C VAL A 91 1.26 -6.58 14.20
N LYS A 92 2.32 -7.05 14.84
CA LYS A 92 3.22 -8.09 14.34
C LYS A 92 3.38 -9.16 15.40
N ALA A 93 3.03 -10.39 15.06
CA ALA A 93 3.24 -11.55 15.92
C ALA A 93 4.25 -12.49 15.28
N THR A 94 5.22 -12.93 16.07
CA THR A 94 6.13 -14.04 15.77
C THR A 94 5.95 -15.13 16.82
N SER A 95 6.59 -16.29 16.66
CA SER A 95 6.45 -17.42 17.58
C SER A 95 6.84 -17.12 19.03
N SER A 96 7.65 -16.09 19.28
CA SER A 96 8.17 -15.75 20.61
C SER A 96 7.90 -14.32 21.06
N THR A 97 7.54 -13.43 20.12
CA THR A 97 7.39 -12.00 20.38
C THR A 97 6.20 -11.45 19.65
N TRP A 98 5.37 -10.71 20.36
CA TRP A 98 4.31 -9.89 19.82
C TRP A 98 4.70 -8.42 19.96
N THR A 99 4.50 -7.62 18.91
CA THR A 99 4.63 -6.17 18.95
C THR A 99 3.39 -5.51 18.38
N GLY A 100 2.98 -4.42 19.02
CA GLY A 100 1.86 -3.59 18.59
C GLY A 100 2.29 -2.13 18.54
N ASN A 101 1.81 -1.39 17.56
CA ASN A 101 2.05 0.03 17.41
C ASN A 101 0.70 0.73 17.26
N PHE A 102 0.33 1.51 18.28
CA PHE A 102 -0.98 2.16 18.37
C PHE A 102 -0.82 3.66 18.29
N VAL A 103 -1.55 4.30 17.39
CA VAL A 103 -1.51 5.75 17.18
C VAL A 103 -2.89 6.31 17.51
N PHE A 104 -2.90 7.27 18.43
CA PHE A 104 -4.10 7.97 18.84
C PHE A 104 -4.01 9.43 18.44
N GLU A 105 -5.14 9.95 17.98
CA GLU A 105 -5.35 11.36 17.77
C GLU A 105 -6.11 11.95 18.96
N TYR A 106 -5.56 13.02 19.53
CA TYR A 106 -6.14 13.77 20.64
C TYR A 106 -6.52 15.16 20.16
N HIS A 107 -7.77 15.54 20.45
CA HIS A 107 -8.29 16.86 20.17
C HIS A 107 -8.46 17.62 21.48
N PHE A 108 -7.76 18.74 21.61
CA PHE A 108 -7.86 19.67 22.73
C PHE A 108 -8.47 20.99 22.24
N GLU A 109 -8.99 21.79 23.17
CA GLU A 109 -9.44 23.15 22.86
C GLU A 109 -8.36 24.00 22.15
N GLY A 110 -7.08 23.83 22.52
CA GLY A 110 -5.94 24.52 21.94
C GLY A 110 -5.34 23.88 20.68
N GLY A 111 -5.88 22.76 20.18
CA GLY A 111 -5.45 22.12 18.93
C GLY A 111 -5.36 20.60 18.98
N TRP A 112 -4.56 20.03 18.08
CA TRP A 112 -4.48 18.58 17.86
C TRP A 112 -3.09 18.03 18.21
N ALA A 113 -3.06 16.80 18.72
CA ALA A 113 -1.84 16.05 18.93
C ALA A 113 -2.02 14.60 18.46
N LEU A 114 -0.93 14.04 17.93
CA LEU A 114 -0.80 12.60 17.74
C LEU A 114 0.14 12.06 18.79
N ALA A 115 -0.28 10.97 19.43
CA ALA A 115 0.55 10.22 20.34
C ALA A 115 0.56 8.75 19.94
N ASN A 116 1.73 8.15 20.07
CA ASN A 116 1.98 6.79 19.67
C ASN A 116 2.63 6.03 20.82
N ALA A 117 2.16 4.80 21.04
CA ALA A 117 2.77 3.84 21.94
C ALA A 117 3.08 2.54 21.18
N ALA A 118 4.34 2.13 21.23
CA ALA A 118 4.79 0.84 20.73
C ALA A 118 4.94 -0.13 21.91
N ILE A 119 4.23 -1.25 21.84
CA ILE A 119 4.15 -2.27 22.88
C ILE A 119 4.89 -3.51 22.40
N LYS A 120 5.59 -4.17 23.32
CA LYS A 120 6.19 -5.48 23.12
C LYS A 120 5.69 -6.44 24.19
N ARG A 121 5.31 -7.64 23.78
CA ARG A 121 5.05 -8.77 24.67
C ARG A 121 6.02 -9.89 24.36
N ALA A 122 6.86 -10.22 25.32
CA ALA A 122 7.85 -11.29 25.24
C ALA A 122 8.05 -11.92 26.62
N GLY A 123 8.10 -13.25 26.67
CA GLY A 123 8.34 -13.97 27.94
C GLY A 123 7.30 -13.70 29.03
N GLY A 124 6.03 -13.48 28.65
CA GLY A 124 4.94 -13.17 29.58
C GLY A 124 4.95 -11.73 30.15
N LYS A 125 5.92 -10.90 29.75
CA LYS A 125 5.99 -9.48 30.14
C LYS A 125 5.52 -8.59 28.99
N THR A 126 4.73 -7.57 29.31
CA THR A 126 4.35 -6.49 28.39
C THR A 126 5.14 -5.23 28.78
N THR A 127 5.83 -4.63 27.82
CA THR A 127 6.65 -3.42 27.99
C THR A 127 6.37 -2.41 26.88
N ILE A 128 6.66 -1.14 27.15
CA ILE A 128 6.66 -0.07 26.14
C ILE A 128 8.06 0.02 25.53
N ILE A 129 8.13 -0.15 24.22
CA ILE A 129 9.35 -0.08 23.42
C ILE A 129 9.38 1.18 22.53
N GLY A 130 8.42 2.08 22.69
CA GLY A 130 8.40 3.36 22.00
C GLY A 130 7.27 4.25 22.49
N LEU A 131 7.58 5.54 22.61
CA LEU A 131 6.65 6.61 22.91
C LEU A 131 7.00 7.78 22.01
N ASN A 132 6.01 8.36 21.35
CA ASN A 132 6.20 9.59 20.57
C ASN A 132 4.94 10.45 20.65
N VAL A 133 5.12 11.77 20.79
CA VAL A 133 4.03 12.74 20.76
C VAL A 133 4.45 13.92 19.90
N TYR A 134 3.56 14.37 19.03
CA TYR A 134 3.78 15.55 18.21
C TYR A 134 2.47 16.31 17.98
N ARG A 135 2.60 17.63 17.91
CA ARG A 135 1.48 18.54 17.62
C ARG A 135 1.16 18.52 16.14
N THR A 136 -0.12 18.61 15.81
CA THR A 136 -0.59 18.79 14.43
C THR A 136 -1.46 20.03 14.33
N SER A 137 -1.52 20.63 13.13
CA SER A 137 -2.31 21.85 12.90
C SER A 137 -3.81 21.58 12.78
N ALA A 138 -4.20 20.35 12.45
CA ALA A 138 -5.57 19.88 12.34
C ALA A 138 -5.61 18.35 12.53
N SER A 139 -6.82 17.77 12.47
CA SER A 139 -7.01 16.31 12.46
C SER A 139 -6.33 15.65 11.26
N GLN A 140 -5.90 14.39 11.39
CA GLN A 140 -5.30 13.65 10.29
C GLN A 140 -6.27 13.45 9.14
N LYS A 141 -7.56 13.25 9.43
CA LYS A 141 -8.62 13.17 8.42
C LYS A 141 -8.71 14.44 7.58
N GLU A 142 -8.55 15.61 8.20
CA GLU A 142 -8.54 16.89 7.49
C GLU A 142 -7.24 17.09 6.70
N LEU A 143 -6.09 16.86 7.34
CA LEU A 143 -4.77 17.03 6.72
C LEU A 143 -4.57 16.11 5.51
N ASN A 144 -5.10 14.88 5.58
CA ASN A 144 -5.00 13.88 4.52
C ASN A 144 -6.18 13.90 3.54
N ARG A 145 -7.09 14.88 3.67
CA ARG A 145 -8.22 15.02 2.74
C ARG A 145 -7.72 15.19 1.32
N PHE A 146 -8.27 14.39 0.41
CA PHE A 146 -7.97 14.54 -1.01
C PHE A 146 -8.40 15.93 -1.50
N SER A 147 -7.44 16.68 -2.05
CA SER A 147 -7.65 17.97 -2.68
C SER A 147 -6.77 18.09 -3.93
N LEU A 148 -7.34 18.69 -4.97
CA LEU A 148 -6.62 19.04 -6.19
C LEU A 148 -5.92 20.40 -6.10
N PHE A 149 -6.20 21.21 -5.07
CA PHE A 149 -5.63 22.55 -4.96
C PHE A 149 -4.26 22.55 -4.28
N GLY A 150 -3.38 23.46 -4.71
CA GLY A 150 -2.08 23.69 -4.06
C GLY A 150 -1.05 22.56 -4.25
N LYS A 151 -1.26 21.66 -5.23
CA LYS A 151 -0.34 20.54 -5.49
C LYS A 151 0.72 20.89 -6.53
N LEU A 152 1.89 20.26 -6.39
CA LEU A 152 3.00 20.40 -7.34
C LEU A 152 2.71 19.68 -8.67
N PRO A 153 3.32 20.08 -9.80
CA PRO A 153 3.14 19.44 -11.11
C PRO A 153 3.32 17.90 -11.11
N LEU A 154 4.27 17.40 -10.31
CA LEU A 154 4.51 15.96 -10.16
C LEU A 154 3.26 15.20 -9.67
N HIS A 155 2.43 15.82 -8.81
CA HIS A 155 1.20 15.19 -8.33
C HIS A 155 0.26 14.89 -9.49
N TYR A 156 0.02 15.87 -10.35
CA TYR A 156 -0.88 15.70 -11.49
C TYR A 156 -0.30 14.73 -12.53
N LEU A 157 1.03 14.73 -12.72
CA LEU A 157 1.67 13.75 -13.60
C LEU A 157 1.48 12.32 -13.09
N VAL A 158 1.73 12.09 -11.80
CA VAL A 158 1.53 10.76 -11.18
C VAL A 158 0.05 10.39 -11.16
N LEU A 159 -0.85 11.32 -10.86
CA LEU A 159 -2.30 11.10 -10.93
C LEU A 159 -2.74 10.69 -12.33
N ALA A 160 -2.32 11.43 -13.36
CA ALA A 160 -2.65 11.12 -14.74
C ALA A 160 -2.13 9.72 -15.14
N THR A 161 -0.86 9.43 -14.85
CA THR A 161 -0.26 8.12 -15.17
C THR A 161 -0.87 6.96 -14.38
N THR A 162 -1.31 7.20 -13.14
CA THR A 162 -2.05 6.22 -12.32
C THR A 162 -3.31 5.71 -13.02
N PHE A 163 -3.98 6.54 -13.83
CA PHE A 163 -5.17 6.14 -14.61
C PHE A 163 -4.82 5.73 -16.05
N LEU A 164 -3.94 6.46 -16.71
CA LEU A 164 -3.60 6.22 -18.12
C LEU A 164 -2.90 4.89 -18.32
N VAL A 165 -2.05 4.45 -17.39
CA VAL A 165 -1.31 3.19 -17.50
C VAL A 165 -2.24 1.97 -17.44
N PRO A 166 -3.14 1.82 -16.45
CA PRO A 166 -4.14 0.74 -16.46
C PRO A 166 -5.00 0.73 -17.73
N ILE A 167 -5.48 1.89 -18.17
CA ILE A 167 -6.29 2.00 -19.40
C ILE A 167 -5.48 1.51 -20.61
N PHE A 168 -4.24 1.97 -20.74
CA PHE A 168 -3.35 1.55 -21.83
C PHE A 168 -3.07 0.03 -21.81
N ILE A 169 -2.86 -0.54 -20.62
CA ILE A 169 -2.67 -1.99 -20.44
C ILE A 169 -3.94 -2.75 -20.87
N LEU A 170 -5.13 -2.32 -20.43
CA LEU A 170 -6.39 -2.98 -20.76
C LEU A 170 -6.69 -2.92 -22.27
N VAL A 171 -6.51 -1.77 -22.90
CA VAL A 171 -6.65 -1.61 -24.36
C VAL A 171 -5.66 -2.51 -25.09
N THR A 172 -4.41 -2.51 -24.67
CA THR A 172 -3.36 -3.33 -25.29
C THR A 172 -3.63 -4.82 -25.11
N LEU A 173 -4.16 -5.23 -23.95
CA LEU A 173 -4.57 -6.59 -23.68
C LEU A 173 -5.69 -7.05 -24.62
N VAL A 174 -6.73 -6.24 -24.81
CA VAL A 174 -7.82 -6.54 -25.76
C VAL A 174 -7.26 -6.72 -27.18
N ILE A 175 -6.36 -5.84 -27.60
CA ILE A 175 -5.73 -5.90 -28.93
C ILE A 175 -4.83 -7.12 -29.05
N CYS A 176 -4.07 -7.48 -28.02
CA CYS A 176 -3.27 -8.70 -27.97
C CYS A 176 -4.13 -9.95 -28.08
N ILE A 177 -5.28 -9.99 -27.39
CA ILE A 177 -6.24 -11.11 -27.47
C ILE A 177 -6.84 -11.21 -28.87
N LYS A 178 -7.10 -10.10 -29.56
CA LYS A 178 -7.61 -10.10 -30.94
C LYS A 178 -6.53 -10.36 -32.00
N THR A 179 -5.26 -10.10 -31.68
CA THR A 179 -4.16 -10.32 -32.62
C THR A 179 -3.93 -11.83 -32.78
N PRO A 180 -3.90 -12.37 -34.01
CA PRO A 180 -3.50 -13.75 -34.22
C PRO A 180 -2.01 -13.85 -33.86
N ILE A 181 -1.69 -14.61 -32.82
CA ILE A 181 -0.31 -14.87 -32.36
C ILE A 181 -0.22 -16.38 -32.18
N GLN A 182 0.67 -17.00 -32.93
CA GLN A 182 0.66 -18.47 -33.11
C GLN A 182 1.21 -19.23 -31.89
N GLN A 183 2.27 -18.71 -31.27
CA GLN A 183 2.92 -19.35 -30.14
C GLN A 183 3.06 -18.41 -28.95
N ARG A 184 2.97 -18.97 -27.74
CA ARG A 184 3.25 -18.28 -26.47
C ARG A 184 2.43 -17.00 -26.24
N LYS A 185 1.23 -16.91 -26.79
CA LYS A 185 0.31 -15.78 -26.60
C LYS A 185 0.02 -15.49 -25.13
N TRP A 186 -0.01 -16.53 -24.29
CA TRP A 186 -0.20 -16.38 -22.84
C TRP A 186 0.97 -15.64 -22.16
N LEU A 187 2.22 -15.82 -22.64
CA LEU A 187 3.37 -15.06 -22.13
C LEU A 187 3.26 -13.58 -22.48
N TRP A 188 2.76 -13.25 -23.67
CA TRP A 188 2.47 -11.86 -24.03
C TRP A 188 1.38 -11.25 -23.16
N ILE A 189 0.31 -12.00 -22.86
CA ILE A 189 -0.74 -11.55 -21.96
C ILE A 189 -0.17 -11.23 -20.57
N LEU A 190 0.60 -12.15 -19.97
CA LEU A 190 1.24 -11.90 -18.68
C LEU A 190 2.18 -10.70 -18.76
N PHE A 191 3.02 -10.62 -19.78
CA PHE A 191 3.96 -9.52 -19.94
C PHE A 191 3.28 -8.15 -20.07
N ILE A 192 2.11 -8.08 -20.74
CA ILE A 192 1.32 -6.85 -20.87
C ILE A 192 0.62 -6.48 -19.55
N LEU A 193 0.16 -7.47 -18.78
CA LEU A 193 -0.57 -7.26 -17.54
C LEU A 193 0.29 -6.63 -16.43
N PHE A 194 1.59 -6.90 -16.43
CA PHE A 194 2.51 -6.39 -15.41
C PHE A 194 3.29 -5.18 -15.93
N SER A 195 3.29 -4.10 -15.15
CA SER A 195 4.29 -3.05 -15.30
C SER A 195 5.59 -3.43 -14.60
N VAL A 196 6.69 -2.85 -15.04
CA VAL A 196 8.00 -2.96 -14.40
C VAL A 196 8.35 -1.63 -13.78
N GLY A 197 8.81 -1.67 -12.54
CA GLY A 197 9.08 -0.49 -11.75
C GLY A 197 7.82 0.28 -11.36
N ALA A 198 7.96 1.16 -10.38
CA ALA A 198 6.88 2.02 -9.92
C ALA A 198 7.40 3.30 -9.26
N ILE A 199 6.69 4.40 -9.47
CA ILE A 199 6.70 5.56 -8.58
C ILE A 199 5.50 5.46 -7.65
N LYS A 200 5.75 5.59 -6.34
CA LYS A 200 4.72 5.78 -5.33
C LYS A 200 4.78 7.22 -4.84
N LEU A 201 3.65 7.89 -4.75
CA LEU A 201 3.53 9.29 -4.33
C LEU A 201 2.52 9.40 -3.19
N ASN A 202 2.92 10.00 -2.08
CA ASN A 202 2.02 10.46 -1.04
C ASN A 202 1.29 11.73 -1.52
N TRP A 203 -0.03 11.64 -1.69
CA TRP A 203 -0.82 12.75 -2.23
C TRP A 203 -0.82 13.99 -1.32
N THR A 204 -0.73 13.80 -0.01
CA THR A 204 -0.74 14.89 0.97
C THR A 204 0.57 15.67 0.92
N THR A 205 1.70 14.97 1.07
CA THR A 205 3.01 15.61 1.28
C THR A 205 3.83 15.77 0.00
N GLY A 206 3.52 15.03 -1.06
CA GLY A 206 4.33 14.95 -2.26
C GLY A 206 5.59 14.09 -2.12
N ALA A 207 5.80 13.47 -0.96
CA ALA A 207 6.89 12.51 -0.77
C ALA A 207 6.71 11.35 -1.76
N TYR A 208 7.76 10.99 -2.48
CA TYR A 208 7.70 9.91 -3.46
C TYR A 208 8.84 8.91 -3.26
N GLN A 209 8.59 7.69 -3.72
CA GLN A 209 9.56 6.62 -3.76
C GLN A 209 9.55 5.99 -5.15
N ILE A 210 10.74 5.79 -5.73
CA ILE A 210 10.89 5.06 -6.99
C ILE A 210 11.45 3.69 -6.66
N LYS A 211 10.79 2.63 -7.14
CA LYS A 211 11.27 1.25 -7.08
C LYS A 211 11.47 0.76 -8.51
N LEU A 212 12.72 0.64 -8.95
CA LEU A 212 13.05 0.21 -10.31
C LEU A 212 12.71 -1.27 -10.55
N LEU A 213 12.94 -2.12 -9.55
CA LEU A 213 12.62 -3.54 -9.59
C LEU A 213 11.37 -3.84 -8.76
N SER A 214 10.21 -3.64 -9.37
CA SER A 214 8.92 -4.01 -8.81
C SER A 214 7.97 -4.41 -9.93
N PHE A 215 7.01 -5.28 -9.63
CA PHE A 215 6.01 -5.71 -10.59
C PHE A 215 4.63 -5.36 -10.05
N HIS A 216 3.84 -4.66 -10.85
CA HIS A 216 2.50 -4.24 -10.46
C HIS A 216 1.50 -4.68 -11.53
N LEU A 217 0.44 -5.35 -11.10
CA LEU A 217 -0.67 -5.71 -11.98
C LEU A 217 -1.41 -4.43 -12.40
N PHE A 218 -1.66 -4.27 -13.69
CA PHE A 218 -2.25 -3.08 -14.33
C PHE A 218 -1.46 -1.78 -14.18
N GLY A 219 -0.30 -1.80 -13.51
CA GLY A 219 0.65 -0.69 -13.45
C GLY A 219 0.15 0.62 -12.86
N GLY A 220 -1.01 0.65 -12.21
CA GLY A 220 -1.54 1.86 -11.58
C GLY A 220 -2.46 1.52 -10.43
N GLY A 221 -2.47 2.35 -9.39
CA GLY A 221 -3.37 2.19 -8.25
C GLY A 221 -3.35 3.38 -7.30
N ALA A 222 -4.43 3.52 -6.53
CA ALA A 222 -4.56 4.50 -5.48
C ALA A 222 -5.08 3.78 -4.23
N VAL A 223 -4.35 3.88 -3.12
CA VAL A 223 -4.70 3.20 -1.87
C VAL A 223 -4.55 4.14 -0.68
N SER A 224 -5.47 4.05 0.28
CA SER A 224 -5.31 4.64 1.60
C SER A 224 -5.43 3.53 2.64
N ALA A 225 -4.62 3.59 3.70
CA ALA A 225 -4.65 2.60 4.77
C ALA A 225 -5.85 2.78 5.70
N SER A 226 -6.33 4.02 5.85
CA SER A 226 -7.50 4.39 6.66
C SER A 226 -8.05 5.74 6.18
N GLU A 227 -9.15 6.21 6.78
CA GLU A 227 -9.65 7.57 6.53
C GLU A 227 -8.73 8.68 7.06
N HIS A 228 -7.81 8.32 7.97
CA HIS A 228 -6.82 9.20 8.56
C HIS A 228 -5.49 9.19 7.80
N ALA A 229 -5.30 8.25 6.88
CA ALA A 229 -4.05 8.10 6.13
C ALA A 229 -4.06 8.87 4.79
N PRO A 230 -2.89 9.32 4.30
CA PRO A 230 -2.78 9.94 2.98
C PRO A 230 -3.09 8.93 1.86
N LEU A 231 -3.74 9.41 0.80
CA LEU A 231 -3.87 8.64 -0.44
C LEU A 231 -2.49 8.44 -1.08
N ILE A 232 -2.08 7.18 -1.28
CA ILE A 232 -0.85 6.83 -1.96
C ILE A 232 -1.17 6.44 -3.40
N LEU A 233 -0.67 7.24 -4.35
CA LEU A 233 -0.75 6.95 -5.78
C LEU A 233 0.43 6.10 -6.22
N THR A 234 0.19 5.14 -7.10
CA THR A 234 1.21 4.28 -7.68
C THR A 234 1.07 4.31 -9.20
N ALA A 235 2.16 4.54 -9.91
CA ALA A 235 2.24 4.44 -11.36
C ALA A 235 3.49 3.67 -11.78
N GLY A 236 3.34 2.63 -12.59
CA GLY A 236 4.40 1.77 -13.09
C GLY A 236 4.62 1.92 -14.58
N PHE A 237 5.76 1.43 -15.07
CA PHE A 237 6.09 1.53 -16.49
C PHE A 237 5.56 0.30 -17.26
N PRO A 238 4.62 0.47 -18.22
CA PRO A 238 3.95 -0.63 -18.90
C PRO A 238 4.81 -1.21 -20.03
N LEU A 239 6.01 -1.70 -19.69
CA LEU A 239 7.01 -2.16 -20.65
C LEU A 239 6.44 -3.21 -21.61
N GLY A 240 5.70 -4.21 -21.11
CA GLY A 240 5.19 -5.26 -21.97
C GLY A 240 4.13 -4.80 -22.96
N ALA A 241 3.27 -3.85 -22.56
CA ALA A 241 2.32 -3.22 -23.47
C ALA A 241 3.03 -2.41 -24.57
N ILE A 242 4.05 -1.62 -24.20
CA ILE A 242 4.86 -0.85 -25.15
C ILE A 242 5.55 -1.76 -26.15
N VAL A 243 6.25 -2.79 -25.66
CA VAL A 243 7.00 -3.74 -26.51
C VAL A 243 6.06 -4.53 -27.43
N PHE A 244 4.86 -4.89 -26.96
CA PHE A 244 3.85 -5.54 -27.79
C PHE A 244 3.49 -4.70 -29.02
N TRP A 245 3.27 -3.40 -28.85
CA TRP A 245 2.94 -2.51 -29.97
C TRP A 245 4.06 -2.43 -31.02
N PHE A 246 5.32 -2.36 -30.59
CA PHE A 246 6.46 -2.40 -31.51
C PHE A 246 6.59 -3.74 -32.25
N LYS A 247 6.33 -4.88 -31.58
CA LYS A 247 6.46 -6.21 -32.21
C LYS A 247 5.21 -6.70 -32.95
N ARG A 248 4.05 -6.07 -32.76
CA ARG A 248 2.76 -6.53 -33.29
C ARG A 248 2.78 -6.84 -34.79
N ARG A 249 3.38 -5.97 -35.62
CA ARG A 249 3.46 -6.18 -37.08
C ARG A 249 4.30 -7.41 -37.43
N SER A 250 5.42 -7.60 -36.77
CA SER A 250 6.30 -8.76 -36.98
C SER A 250 5.59 -10.07 -36.58
N LEU A 251 4.86 -10.07 -35.47
CA LEU A 251 4.09 -11.24 -35.00
C LEU A 251 3.03 -11.68 -36.01
N ILE A 252 2.34 -10.73 -36.66
CA ILE A 252 1.36 -11.03 -37.71
C ILE A 252 2.06 -11.54 -38.98
N GLY A 253 3.19 -10.95 -39.35
CA GLY A 253 3.96 -11.37 -40.53
C GLY A 253 4.53 -12.79 -40.43
N GLN A 254 4.90 -13.24 -39.22
CA GLN A 254 5.35 -14.61 -38.99
C GLN A 254 4.25 -15.65 -39.28
N ILE A 255 2.99 -15.32 -38.97
CA ILE A 255 1.86 -16.21 -39.25
C ILE A 255 1.65 -16.37 -40.75
N LYS A 256 1.65 -15.27 -41.50
CA LYS A 256 1.50 -15.34 -42.96
C LYS A 256 2.55 -16.25 -43.59
N LYS A 257 3.82 -16.10 -43.19
CA LYS A 257 4.92 -16.96 -43.67
C LYS A 257 4.74 -18.43 -43.30
N ILE A 258 4.17 -18.71 -42.13
CA ILE A 258 3.92 -20.08 -41.69
C ILE A 258 2.71 -20.67 -42.44
N GLU A 259 1.66 -19.89 -42.69
CA GLU A 259 0.51 -20.28 -43.52
C GLU A 259 0.92 -20.56 -44.98
N GLU A 260 1.74 -19.68 -45.57
CA GLU A 260 2.33 -19.86 -46.91
C GLU A 260 3.13 -21.17 -46.98
N LYS A 261 4.07 -21.37 -46.04
CA LYS A 261 4.88 -22.60 -45.99
C LYS A 261 4.05 -23.87 -45.80
N HIS A 262 3.00 -23.84 -44.98
CA HIS A 262 2.11 -24.99 -44.80
C HIS A 262 1.27 -25.30 -46.05
N THR A 263 0.96 -24.28 -46.85
CA THR A 263 0.23 -24.43 -48.11
C THR A 263 1.12 -25.06 -49.18
N GLU A 264 2.36 -24.57 -49.33
CA GLU A 264 3.36 -25.15 -50.26
C GLU A 264 3.64 -26.63 -49.98
N VAL A 265 3.80 -27.01 -48.71
CA VAL A 265 4.04 -28.42 -48.33
C VAL A 265 2.84 -29.31 -48.67
N LYS A 266 1.61 -28.82 -48.44
CA LYS A 266 0.39 -29.58 -48.78
C LYS A 266 0.24 -29.80 -50.28
N GLU A 267 0.55 -28.79 -51.09
CA GLU A 267 0.48 -28.91 -52.55
C GLU A 267 1.50 -29.92 -53.09
N ALA A 268 2.72 -29.91 -52.54
CA ALA A 268 3.77 -30.88 -52.89
C ALA A 268 3.34 -32.33 -52.59
N ASP A 269 2.74 -32.59 -51.42
CA ASP A 269 2.28 -33.94 -51.03
C ASP A 269 1.10 -34.46 -51.87
N THR A 270 0.26 -33.58 -52.45
CA THR A 270 -0.86 -33.97 -53.33
C THR A 270 -0.48 -34.22 -54.79
N SER A 271 0.76 -33.92 -55.17
CA SER A 271 1.27 -34.05 -56.55
C SER A 271 2.05 -35.35 -56.82
N ILE A 272 2.00 -36.31 -55.87
CA ILE A 272 2.58 -37.66 -55.92
C ILE A 272 1.45 -38.69 -55.98
#